data_AF-A0A6N2WZI2-F1
#
_entry.id   AF-A0A6N2WZI2-F1
#
_cell.length_a   1.000
_cell.length_b   1.000
_cell.length_c   1.000
_cell.angle_alpha   90.00
_cell.angle_beta   90.00
_cell.angle_gamma   90.00
#
_symmetry.space_group_name_H-M   'P 1'
#
loop_
_entity.id
_entity.type
_entity.pdbx_description
1 polymer ?
#
loop_
_entity_poly.entity_id
_entity_poly.type
_entity_poly.pdbx_seq_one_letter_code
_entity_poly.pdbx_strand_id
1 'polypeptide(L)'
;MDYMVEGISEKDSKMNLAVTRLLEQEGIQRDGNLDYTCVILDDIGNPVATGSCFGNTLRCMAVDHRYQGRGLLNLLIRHLTEYQISRGNTHLFIYTKMREARFFQDLGFYEIANVDGMITFLENRKNGFPNYLNSLKRESHDVEFLGKQVGAVVMNANPFTMGHLFLVEEAAKAGKF
;
A
#
# COMPACT_ATOMS: atom_id res chain seq x y z
N MET A 1 -18.37 20.54 -13.65
CA MET A 1 -18.58 19.08 -13.80
C MET A 1 -18.49 18.49 -12.42
N ASP A 2 -19.52 17.78 -11.99
CA ASP A 2 -19.46 16.99 -10.77
C ASP A 2 -18.89 15.62 -11.13
N TYR A 3 -17.67 15.36 -10.68
CA TYR A 3 -17.02 14.06 -10.85
C TYR A 3 -17.57 13.09 -9.80
N MET A 4 -18.04 11.93 -10.25
CA MET A 4 -18.55 10.87 -9.39
C MET A 4 -17.56 9.70 -9.36
N VAL A 5 -17.37 9.10 -8.20
CA VAL A 5 -16.57 7.88 -8.03
C VAL A 5 -17.52 6.69 -8.02
N GLU A 6 -17.27 5.72 -8.89
CA GLU A 6 -18.09 4.51 -9.00
C GLU A 6 -17.24 3.24 -8.94
N GLY A 7 -17.76 2.20 -8.29
CA GLY A 7 -17.11 0.89 -8.24
C GLY A 7 -17.33 0.11 -9.53
N ILE A 8 -16.31 -0.61 -10.00
CA ILE A 8 -16.43 -1.46 -11.19
C ILE A 8 -16.55 -2.94 -10.79
N SER A 9 -17.31 -3.71 -11.56
CA SER A 9 -17.40 -5.15 -11.38
C SER A 9 -16.17 -5.84 -11.99
N GLU A 10 -15.67 -6.89 -11.34
CA GLU A 10 -14.65 -7.78 -11.92
C GLU A 10 -15.09 -8.42 -13.24
N LYS A 11 -16.40 -8.57 -13.45
CA LYS A 11 -16.97 -9.17 -14.67
C LYS A 11 -17.05 -8.20 -15.85
N ASP A 12 -16.87 -6.90 -15.62
CA ASP A 12 -16.87 -5.91 -16.70
C ASP A 12 -15.51 -5.87 -17.39
N SER A 13 -15.30 -6.79 -18.34
CA SER A 13 -14.02 -6.93 -19.04
C SER A 13 -13.62 -5.66 -19.80
N LYS A 14 -14.60 -4.91 -20.34
CA LYS A 14 -14.35 -3.68 -21.11
C LYS A 14 -13.83 -2.57 -20.21
N MET A 15 -14.51 -2.31 -19.09
CA MET A 15 -14.08 -1.27 -18.14
C MET A 15 -12.77 -1.66 -17.46
N ASN A 16 -12.60 -2.93 -17.08
CA ASN A 16 -11.33 -3.40 -16.51
C ASN A 16 -10.16 -3.21 -17.48
N LEU A 17 -10.35 -3.49 -18.77
CA LEU A 17 -9.31 -3.23 -19.78
C LEU A 17 -9.01 -1.73 -19.93
N ALA A 18 -10.03 -0.87 -19.87
CA ALA A 18 -9.85 0.58 -19.92
C ALA A 18 -9.07 1.11 -18.69
N VAL A 19 -9.36 0.60 -17.49
CA VAL A 19 -8.60 0.89 -16.27
C VAL A 19 -7.15 0.44 -16.40
N THR A 20 -6.90 -0.77 -16.90
CA THR A 20 -5.53 -1.26 -17.12
C THR A 20 -4.75 -0.34 -18.07
N ARG A 21 -5.38 0.12 -19.16
CA ARG A 21 -4.75 1.07 -20.10
C ARG A 21 -4.45 2.42 -19.45
N LEU A 22 -5.36 2.95 -18.63
CA LEU A 22 -5.12 4.19 -17.88
C LEU A 22 -3.93 4.04 -16.92
N LEU A 23 -3.86 2.93 -16.18
CA LEU A 23 -2.75 2.64 -15.28
C LEU A 23 -1.42 2.55 -16.04
N GLU A 24 -1.38 1.80 -17.15
CA GLU A 24 -0.19 1.65 -18.00
C GLU A 24 0.27 2.99 -18.57
N GLN A 25 -0.67 3.83 -19.06
CA GLN A 25 -0.38 5.17 -19.58
C GLN A 25 0.31 6.05 -18.53
N GLU A 26 -0.13 5.98 -17.28
CA GLU A 26 0.44 6.75 -16.16
C GLU A 26 1.62 6.00 -15.48
N GLY A 27 2.09 4.91 -16.11
CA GLY A 27 3.27 4.15 -15.70
C GLY A 27 3.09 3.39 -14.38
N ILE A 28 1.90 2.84 -14.17
CA ILE A 28 1.53 2.03 -13.01
C ILE A 28 1.11 0.65 -13.53
N GLN A 29 1.76 -0.39 -13.00
CA GLN A 29 1.33 -1.76 -13.28
C GLN A 29 0.11 -2.09 -12.42
N ARG A 30 -0.90 -2.71 -13.04
CA ARG A 30 -2.08 -3.21 -12.33
C ARG A 30 -1.70 -4.41 -11.46
N ASP A 31 -2.11 -4.37 -10.19
CA ASP A 31 -1.93 -5.49 -9.26
C ASP A 31 -2.92 -6.62 -9.62
N GLY A 32 -2.48 -7.87 -9.47
CA GLY A 32 -3.26 -9.05 -9.83
C GLY A 32 -4.33 -9.40 -8.81
N ASN A 33 -4.16 -8.96 -7.56
CA ASN A 33 -5.07 -9.22 -6.46
C ASN A 33 -5.64 -7.90 -5.93
N LEU A 34 -6.91 -7.63 -6.20
CA LEU A 34 -7.61 -6.42 -5.77
C LEU A 34 -8.99 -6.80 -5.23
N ASP A 35 -9.37 -6.25 -4.09
CA ASP A 35 -10.69 -6.50 -3.47
C ASP A 35 -11.77 -5.59 -4.05
N TYR A 36 -11.36 -4.41 -4.50
CA TYR A 36 -12.24 -3.36 -5.00
C TYR A 36 -11.46 -2.45 -5.94
N THR A 37 -12.12 -2.01 -7.02
CA THR A 37 -11.60 -0.99 -7.93
C THR A 37 -12.71 0.00 -8.22
N CYS A 38 -12.36 1.28 -8.26
CA CYS A 38 -13.26 2.36 -8.61
C CYS A 38 -12.67 3.24 -9.72
N VAL A 39 -13.55 3.96 -10.39
CA VAL A 39 -13.22 4.88 -11.48
C VAL A 39 -13.94 6.20 -11.32
N ILE A 40 -13.39 7.22 -11.95
CA ILE A 40 -14.08 8.47 -12.29
C ILE A 40 -14.11 8.52 -13.82
N LEU A 41 -15.29 8.73 -14.39
CA LEU A 41 -15.49 8.81 -15.83
C LEU A 41 -15.58 10.26 -16.33
N ASP A 42 -15.19 10.50 -17.58
CA ASP A 42 -15.56 11.70 -18.33
C ASP A 42 -17.01 11.62 -18.87
N ASP A 43 -17.49 12.70 -19.49
CA ASP A 43 -18.85 12.80 -20.04
C ASP A 43 -19.17 11.73 -21.11
N ILE A 44 -18.14 11.13 -21.72
CA ILE A 44 -18.27 10.13 -22.79
C ILE A 44 -18.10 8.70 -22.22
N GLY A 45 -17.88 8.57 -20.92
CA GLY A 45 -17.78 7.30 -20.21
C GLY A 45 -16.37 6.68 -20.21
N ASN A 46 -15.31 7.45 -20.50
CA ASN A 46 -13.94 6.95 -20.39
C ASN A 46 -13.39 7.17 -18.97
N PRO A 47 -12.66 6.21 -18.39
CA PRO A 47 -12.02 6.41 -17.11
C PRO A 47 -10.91 7.46 -17.22
N VAL A 48 -11.04 8.53 -16.44
CA VAL A 48 -10.05 9.61 -16.31
C VAL A 48 -9.29 9.54 -14.99
N ALA A 49 -9.80 8.78 -14.02
CA ALA A 49 -9.09 8.45 -12.80
C ALA A 49 -9.53 7.07 -12.30
N THR A 50 -8.66 6.39 -11.55
CA THR A 50 -8.96 5.09 -10.95
C THR A 50 -8.19 4.89 -9.66
N GLY A 51 -8.68 4.03 -8.79
CA GLY A 51 -7.99 3.58 -7.59
C GLY A 51 -8.61 2.29 -7.04
N SER A 52 -7.81 1.53 -6.31
CA SER A 52 -8.17 0.19 -5.86
C SER A 52 -7.81 -0.06 -4.39
N CYS A 53 -8.39 -1.11 -3.81
CA CYS A 53 -8.08 -1.61 -2.48
C CYS A 53 -7.59 -3.06 -2.55
N PHE A 54 -6.68 -3.43 -1.65
CA PHE A 54 -6.34 -4.83 -1.35
C PHE A 54 -5.97 -4.95 0.13
N GLY A 55 -6.67 -5.79 0.89
CA GLY A 55 -6.56 -5.83 2.35
C GLY A 55 -6.81 -4.45 2.93
N ASN A 56 -5.87 -3.92 3.71
CA ASN A 56 -5.87 -2.57 4.26
C ASN A 56 -4.97 -1.58 3.49
N THR A 57 -4.67 -1.87 2.23
CA THR A 57 -3.84 -1.00 1.39
C THR A 57 -4.67 -0.34 0.28
N LEU A 58 -4.34 0.91 -0.04
CA LEU A 58 -4.85 1.60 -1.23
C LEU A 58 -3.80 1.48 -2.35
N ARG A 59 -4.23 1.03 -3.52
CA ARG A 59 -3.35 0.61 -4.63
C ARG A 59 -3.84 1.15 -5.97
N CYS A 60 -2.98 1.05 -6.97
CA CYS A 60 -3.31 1.30 -8.38
C CYS A 60 -4.07 2.62 -8.57
N MET A 61 -3.60 3.70 -7.93
CA MET A 61 -4.23 5.01 -8.06
C MET A 61 -3.60 5.78 -9.20
N ALA A 62 -4.41 6.23 -10.16
CA ALA A 62 -3.96 7.04 -11.28
C ALA A 62 -4.99 8.11 -11.65
N VAL A 63 -4.50 9.24 -12.14
CA VAL A 63 -5.29 10.28 -12.79
C VAL A 63 -4.65 10.55 -14.14
N ASP A 64 -5.44 10.52 -15.20
CA ASP A 64 -5.00 10.87 -16.54
C ASP A 64 -4.33 12.26 -16.52
N HIS A 65 -3.12 12.38 -17.07
CA HIS A 65 -2.35 13.62 -17.03
C HIS A 65 -3.10 14.84 -17.59
N ARG A 66 -4.09 14.66 -18.48
CA ARG A 66 -4.93 15.75 -19.04
C ARG A 66 -5.98 16.27 -18.03
N TYR A 67 -6.21 15.51 -16.96
CA TYR A 67 -7.18 15.78 -15.90
C TYR A 67 -6.53 16.03 -14.54
N GLN A 68 -5.19 16.07 -14.46
CA GLN A 68 -4.46 16.43 -13.26
C GLN A 68 -4.75 17.89 -12.84
N GLY A 69 -4.53 18.19 -11.55
CA GLY A 69 -4.85 19.51 -10.96
C GLY A 69 -6.34 19.76 -10.71
N ARG A 70 -7.23 18.83 -11.05
CA ARG A 70 -8.69 18.96 -10.83
C ARG A 70 -9.20 18.34 -9.52
N GLY A 71 -8.29 17.91 -8.64
CA GLY A 71 -8.65 17.29 -7.36
C GLY A 71 -9.21 15.87 -7.44
N LEU A 72 -9.15 15.20 -8.61
CA LEU A 72 -9.69 13.83 -8.79
C LEU A 72 -9.06 12.81 -7.85
N LEU A 73 -7.76 12.92 -7.60
CA LEU A 73 -7.06 12.02 -6.68
C LEU A 73 -7.55 12.18 -5.23
N ASN A 74 -7.95 13.39 -4.81
CA ASN A 74 -8.54 13.62 -3.49
C ASN A 74 -9.90 12.92 -3.38
N LEU A 75 -10.72 12.96 -4.45
CA LEU A 75 -12.00 12.25 -4.49
C LEU A 75 -11.80 10.74 -4.37
N LEU A 76 -10.83 10.19 -5.11
CA LEU A 76 -10.47 8.77 -5.01
C LEU A 76 -10.01 8.39 -3.60
N ILE A 77 -9.09 9.14 -3.00
CA ILE A 77 -8.58 8.85 -1.65
C ILE A 77 -9.70 8.89 -0.62
N ARG A 78 -10.58 9.89 -0.69
CA ARG A 78 -11.74 9.98 0.20
C ARG A 78 -12.64 8.76 0.06
N HIS A 79 -13.05 8.45 -1.17
CA HIS A 79 -13.94 7.31 -1.45
C HIS A 79 -13.34 5.99 -1.00
N LEU A 80 -12.07 5.73 -1.33
CA LEU A 80 -11.37 4.51 -0.95
C LEU A 80 -11.17 4.39 0.57
N THR A 81 -10.92 5.51 1.24
CA THR A 81 -10.80 5.56 2.70
C THR A 81 -12.14 5.25 3.36
N GLU A 82 -13.23 5.87 2.91
CA GLU A 82 -14.59 5.59 3.38
C GLU A 82 -14.98 4.12 3.14
N TYR A 83 -14.69 3.60 1.95
CA TYR A 83 -14.88 2.19 1.62
C TYR A 83 -14.12 1.27 2.58
N GLN A 84 -12.84 1.51 2.81
CA GLN A 84 -12.04 0.68 3.72
C GLN A 84 -12.52 0.75 5.17
N ILE A 85 -12.88 1.95 5.66
CA ILE A 85 -13.45 2.11 7.00
C ILE A 85 -14.75 1.31 7.15
N SER A 86 -15.60 1.32 6.12
CA SER A 86 -16.85 0.52 6.12
C SER A 86 -16.60 -0.99 6.20
N ARG A 87 -15.42 -1.46 5.77
CA ARG A 87 -14.98 -2.86 5.90
C ARG A 87 -14.25 -3.13 7.23
N GLY A 88 -14.16 -2.15 8.12
CA GLY A 88 -13.44 -2.25 9.40
C GLY A 88 -11.94 -1.94 9.30
N ASN A 89 -11.42 -1.62 8.11
CA ASN A 89 -10.01 -1.27 7.91
C ASN A 89 -9.81 0.22 8.19
N THR A 90 -9.28 0.55 9.38
CA THR A 90 -9.03 1.93 9.78
C THR A 90 -7.56 2.33 9.72
N HIS A 91 -6.64 1.36 9.76
CA HIS A 91 -5.20 1.58 9.57
C HIS A 91 -4.85 1.23 8.13
N LEU A 92 -4.65 2.27 7.32
CA LEU A 92 -4.47 2.17 5.88
C LEU A 92 -3.03 2.45 5.49
N PHE A 93 -2.58 1.77 4.44
CA PHE A 93 -1.25 1.92 3.88
C PHE A 93 -1.28 2.27 2.39
N ILE A 94 -0.30 3.04 1.96
CA ILE A 94 -0.05 3.39 0.56
C ILE A 94 1.42 3.14 0.26
N TYR A 95 1.74 2.60 -0.91
CA TYR A 95 3.07 2.73 -1.48
C TYR A 95 2.95 3.49 -2.80
N THR A 96 3.88 4.41 -3.03
CA THR A 96 3.88 5.22 -4.24
C THR A 96 5.31 5.59 -4.64
N LYS A 97 5.46 6.20 -5.82
CA LYS A 97 6.73 6.78 -6.25
C LYS A 97 7.08 7.95 -5.34
N MET A 98 8.36 8.13 -5.00
CA MET A 98 8.83 9.17 -4.06
C MET A 98 8.29 10.58 -4.39
N ARG A 99 8.29 10.96 -5.67
CA ARG A 99 7.78 12.26 -6.13
C ARG A 99 6.30 12.52 -5.79
N GLU A 100 5.50 11.46 -5.67
CA GLU A 100 4.07 11.55 -5.35
C GLU A 100 3.81 11.46 -3.85
N ALA A 101 4.81 11.09 -3.04
CA ALA A 101 4.64 10.88 -1.60
C ALA A 101 4.15 12.15 -0.89
N ARG A 102 4.65 13.32 -1.32
CA ARG A 102 4.27 14.61 -0.73
C ARG A 102 2.77 14.87 -0.84
N PHE A 103 2.16 14.49 -1.96
CA PHE A 103 0.73 14.65 -2.17
C PHE A 103 -0.08 13.84 -1.13
N PHE A 104 0.30 12.58 -0.88
CA PHE A 104 -0.39 11.77 0.13
C PHE A 104 -0.13 12.27 1.56
N GLN A 105 1.01 12.90 1.80
CA GLN A 105 1.29 13.54 3.10
C GLN A 105 0.29 14.66 3.41
N ASP A 106 -0.03 15.47 2.41
CA ASP A 106 -1.04 16.53 2.56
C ASP A 106 -2.46 15.96 2.80
N LEU A 107 -2.69 14.68 2.48
CA LEU A 107 -3.93 13.94 2.73
C LEU A 107 -3.93 13.12 4.02
N GLY A 108 -2.98 13.36 4.92
CA GLY A 108 -2.95 12.71 6.24
C GLY A 108 -2.32 11.32 6.23
N PHE A 109 -1.54 10.98 5.21
CA PHE A 109 -0.62 9.84 5.24
C PHE A 109 0.77 10.29 5.71
N TYR A 110 1.53 9.38 6.31
CA TYR A 110 2.81 9.68 6.92
C TYR A 110 3.81 8.62 6.48
N GLU A 111 5.01 9.05 6.12
CA GLU A 111 6.06 8.14 5.64
C GLU A 111 6.50 7.17 6.74
N ILE A 112 6.53 5.88 6.39
CA ILE A 112 7.10 4.79 7.19
C ILE A 112 8.55 4.54 6.77
N ALA A 113 8.75 4.39 5.47
CA ALA A 113 10.03 4.03 4.90
C ALA A 113 10.12 4.56 3.46
N ASN A 114 11.34 4.86 3.06
CA ASN A 114 11.66 5.35 1.74
C ASN A 114 12.85 4.56 1.20
N VAL A 115 12.74 4.11 -0.04
CA VAL A 115 13.84 3.51 -0.79
C VAL A 115 14.17 4.46 -1.93
N ASP A 116 15.36 5.05 -1.85
CA ASP A 116 15.81 6.09 -2.78
C ASP A 116 15.61 5.68 -4.23
N GLY A 117 14.91 6.53 -4.98
CA GLY A 117 14.63 6.32 -6.40
C GLY A 117 13.60 5.24 -6.73
N MET A 118 13.05 4.53 -5.74
CA MET A 118 12.09 3.43 -5.96
C MET A 118 10.69 3.76 -5.45
N ILE A 119 10.47 3.64 -4.14
CA ILE A 119 9.14 3.74 -3.53
C ILE A 119 9.19 4.41 -2.16
N THR A 120 8.09 5.06 -1.81
CA THR A 120 7.80 5.54 -0.46
C THR A 120 6.59 4.78 0.06
N PHE A 121 6.72 4.22 1.26
CA PHE A 121 5.65 3.54 1.97
C PHE A 121 5.09 4.46 3.04
N LEU A 122 3.76 4.60 3.10
CA LEU A 122 3.06 5.53 3.97
C LEU A 122 1.91 4.84 4.72
N GLU A 123 1.52 5.40 5.86
CA GLU A 123 0.34 5.02 6.65
C GLU A 123 -0.53 6.21 7.03
N ASN A 124 -1.81 5.99 7.30
CA ASN A 124 -2.72 7.04 7.76
C ASN A 124 -2.66 7.30 9.29
N ARG A 125 -1.55 6.93 9.96
CA ARG A 125 -1.34 7.15 11.40
C ARG A 125 -0.03 7.88 11.63
N LYS A 126 -0.11 9.12 12.14
CA LYS A 126 1.06 10.00 12.32
C LYS A 126 2.24 9.37 13.09
N ASN A 127 1.93 8.57 14.11
CA ASN A 127 2.93 7.91 14.94
C ASN A 127 2.75 6.38 14.93
N GLY A 128 2.12 5.79 13.91
CA GLY A 128 1.78 4.36 13.89
C GLY A 128 3.02 3.47 13.99
N PHE A 129 3.93 3.60 13.04
CA PHE A 129 5.16 2.82 12.96
C PHE A 129 6.14 3.13 14.10
N PRO A 130 6.42 4.40 14.48
CA PRO A 130 7.22 4.68 15.67
C PRO A 130 6.67 4.06 16.95
N ASN A 131 5.34 4.08 17.15
CA ASN A 131 4.72 3.45 18.31
C ASN A 131 4.83 1.92 18.27
N TYR A 132 4.70 1.32 17.08
CA TYR A 132 4.92 -0.10 16.89
C TYR A 132 6.35 -0.50 17.26
N LEU A 133 7.37 0.23 16.78
CA LEU A 133 8.77 0.01 17.15
C LEU A 133 9.00 0.16 18.66
N ASN A 134 8.37 1.14 19.31
CA ASN A 134 8.46 1.31 20.75
C ASN A 134 7.78 0.16 21.52
N SER A 135 6.71 -0.44 20.99
CA SER A 135 6.12 -1.66 21.56
C SER A 135 7.11 -2.81 21.52
N LEU A 136 7.69 -3.07 20.36
CA LEU A 136 8.67 -4.15 20.17
C LEU A 136 9.91 -3.97 21.08
N LYS A 137 10.39 -2.74 21.27
CA LYS A 137 11.50 -2.44 22.19
C LYS A 137 11.16 -2.79 23.64
N ARG A 138 9.95 -2.46 24.09
CA ARG A 138 9.50 -2.81 25.44
C ARG A 138 9.42 -4.32 25.62
N GLU A 139 8.83 -5.03 24.66
CA GLU A 139 8.76 -6.50 24.66
C GLU A 139 10.16 -7.14 24.63
N SER A 140 11.13 -6.49 23.98
CA SER A 140 12.51 -7.00 23.87
C SER A 140 13.35 -6.77 25.14
N HIS A 141 13.14 -5.66 25.87
CA HIS A 141 13.84 -5.41 27.14
C HIS A 141 13.51 -6.48 28.20
N ASP A 142 12.29 -7.02 28.18
CA ASP A 142 11.91 -8.16 29.05
C ASP A 142 12.76 -9.41 28.75
N VAL A 143 13.21 -9.58 27.50
CA VAL A 143 14.06 -10.70 27.04
C VAL A 143 15.54 -10.44 27.32
N GLU A 144 16.00 -9.20 27.14
CA GLU A 144 17.38 -8.79 27.41
C GLU A 144 17.74 -8.94 28.90
N PHE A 145 16.76 -8.70 29.79
CA PHE A 145 16.87 -8.95 31.24
C PHE A 145 17.16 -10.42 31.59
N LEU A 146 16.80 -11.37 30.72
CA LEU A 146 17.04 -12.80 30.94
C LEU A 146 18.47 -13.24 30.58
N GLY A 147 19.30 -12.36 30.00
CA GLY A 147 20.70 -12.66 29.65
C GLY A 147 20.87 -13.80 28.64
N LYS A 148 19.82 -14.15 27.89
CA LYS A 148 19.84 -15.24 26.91
C LYS A 148 20.31 -14.73 25.55
N GLN A 149 21.20 -15.48 24.91
CA GLN A 149 21.58 -15.24 23.52
C GLN A 149 20.41 -15.63 22.60
N VAL A 150 19.91 -14.66 21.83
CA VAL A 150 18.81 -14.85 20.88
C VAL A 150 19.35 -14.82 19.46
N GLY A 151 19.05 -15.86 18.68
CA GLY A 151 19.26 -15.87 17.23
C GLY A 151 17.98 -15.45 16.52
N ALA A 152 18.09 -14.57 15.53
CA ALA A 152 16.97 -14.11 14.72
C ALA A 152 17.39 -14.00 13.25
N VAL A 153 16.44 -14.24 12.34
CA VAL A 153 16.65 -14.05 10.91
C VAL A 153 15.43 -13.38 10.30
N VAL A 154 15.67 -12.37 9.45
CA VAL A 154 14.65 -11.70 8.65
C VAL A 154 15.02 -11.92 7.19
N MET A 155 14.16 -12.60 6.44
CA MET A 155 14.41 -12.92 5.03
C MET A 155 13.10 -12.90 4.23
N ASN A 156 13.19 -12.52 2.96
CA ASN A 156 12.15 -12.77 1.98
C ASN A 156 12.42 -14.12 1.31
N ALA A 157 11.58 -15.13 1.55
CA ALA A 157 11.81 -16.50 1.12
C ALA A 157 10.72 -17.00 0.17
N ASN A 158 10.42 -16.22 -0.87
CA ASN A 158 9.41 -16.57 -1.87
C ASN A 158 10.03 -16.70 -3.29
N PRO A 159 10.26 -17.94 -3.80
CA PRO A 159 10.08 -19.24 -3.13
C PRO A 159 11.21 -19.57 -2.14
N PHE A 160 10.94 -20.50 -1.22
CA PHE A 160 11.90 -20.97 -0.22
C PHE A 160 12.97 -21.88 -0.87
N THR A 161 14.21 -21.81 -0.40
CA THR A 161 15.36 -22.52 -0.99
C THR A 161 16.21 -23.18 0.09
N MET A 162 17.15 -24.06 -0.30
CA MET A 162 18.10 -24.65 0.65
C MET A 162 19.01 -23.60 1.32
N GLY A 163 19.30 -22.49 0.64
CA GLY A 163 20.02 -21.36 1.24
C GLY A 163 19.21 -20.68 2.34
N HIS A 164 17.90 -20.51 2.12
CA HIS A 164 16.99 -20.01 3.16
C HIS A 164 16.94 -20.97 4.36
N LEU A 165 16.85 -22.29 4.11
CA LEU A 165 16.87 -23.30 5.18
C LEU A 165 18.13 -23.18 6.05
N PHE A 166 19.30 -23.11 5.41
CA PHE A 166 20.56 -22.97 6.11
C PHE A 166 20.58 -21.74 7.02
N LEU A 167 20.13 -20.57 6.53
CA LEU A 167 20.06 -19.35 7.34
C LEU A 167 19.12 -19.49 8.55
N VAL A 168 18.00 -20.21 8.40
CA VAL A 168 17.09 -20.51 9.52
C VAL A 168 17.74 -21.43 10.54
N GLU A 169 18.41 -22.49 10.10
CA GLU A 169 19.10 -23.44 10.97
C GLU A 169 20.24 -22.78 11.76
N GLU A 170 21.02 -21.91 11.11
CA GLU A 170 22.09 -21.17 11.78
C GLU A 170 21.54 -20.19 12.82
N ALA A 171 20.47 -19.46 12.51
CA ALA A 171 19.80 -18.60 13.48
C ALA A 171 19.25 -19.40 14.67
N ALA A 172 18.68 -20.59 14.44
CA ALA A 172 18.18 -21.46 15.49
C ALA A 172 19.28 -21.99 16.41
N LYS A 173 20.45 -22.38 15.86
CA LYS A 173 21.62 -22.82 16.64
C LYS A 173 22.22 -21.70 17.49
N ALA A 174 22.18 -20.46 17.00
CA ALA A 174 22.70 -19.30 17.72
C ALA A 174 21.83 -18.92 18.94
N GLY A 175 20.54 -19.24 18.91
CA GLY A 175 19.64 -19.07 20.04
C GLY A 175 19.86 -20.14 21.12
N LYS A 176 20.16 -19.72 22.35
CA LYS A 176 20.23 -20.65 23.50
C LYS A 176 18.88 -20.65 24.22
N PHE A 177 18.01 -21.60 23.87
CA PHE A 177 16.71 -21.79 24.51
C PHE A 177 16.85 -22.33 25.94
#